data_AF-A0A9P8F6F9-F1
#
_entry.id   AF-A0A9P8F6F9-F1
#
_cell.length_a   1.000
_cell.length_b   1.000
_cell.length_c   1.000
_cell.angle_alpha   90.00
_cell.angle_beta   90.00
_cell.angle_gamma   90.00
#
_symmetry.space_group_name_H-M   'P 1'
#
loop_
_entity.id
_entity.type
_entity.pdbx_description
1 polymer ?
#
loop_
_entity_poly.entity_id
_entity_poly.type
_entity_poly.pdbx_seq_one_letter_code
_entity_poly.pdbx_strand_id
1 'polypeptide(L)'
;MANKASLKPAEDFIEFVNASPTPFHAVYTASQRLEAAGYTKIKERDAWAHSLVPGGKYYLTRNSSTIIAFAIGNKWKPGNPIAMVGAHTDSCCLRLKPVSKRQSEGFIQIGVEAYGGGHWATWFDRDLSFAGRVMCKRADGGMEQKLVKVDRPICRIPNLAVHFGGSVPFEFNKENQLFPIAGLVEAELNRQGKTSEDAQKAEDQDSGSADFNPLKNATERHHPYVVEILAQEAGVKPEDILDFEIVLYDTQKSCLGGLNNELIFSARLDNLMMTYCAVQGLINSTASNGKPLTDENTIRLIACFDHEEIGSTSAQGADSNILPSVLRRLSVLPSSQETESDSSYDRTDHPTHKDVDLSTAFEQSLSSSFLISADMAHSVNPNYSAKYESEHKPQMNKGTVIKINA
;
A
#
# COMPACT_ATOMS: atom_id res chain seq x y z
N MET A 1 17.45 -2.09 -38.07
CA MET A 1 16.58 -2.74 -37.06
C MET A 1 16.53 -1.83 -35.86
N ALA A 2 15.36 -1.31 -35.47
CA ALA A 2 15.23 -0.48 -34.28
C ALA A 2 15.60 -1.35 -33.05
N ASN A 3 16.48 -0.84 -32.20
CA ASN A 3 16.94 -1.54 -31.00
C ASN A 3 15.71 -1.77 -30.10
N LYS A 4 15.27 -3.03 -29.92
CA LYS A 4 14.08 -3.34 -29.12
C LYS A 4 14.37 -2.95 -27.68
N ALA A 5 13.62 -2.01 -27.13
CA ALA A 5 13.80 -1.59 -25.74
C ALA A 5 13.68 -2.81 -24.81
N SER A 6 14.54 -2.86 -23.78
CA SER A 6 14.52 -3.94 -22.80
C SER A 6 13.19 -3.95 -22.04
N LEU A 7 12.55 -5.11 -21.94
CA LEU A 7 11.31 -5.31 -21.17
C LEU A 7 11.57 -5.52 -19.67
N LYS A 8 12.84 -5.65 -19.27
CA LYS A 8 13.25 -5.89 -17.88
C LYS A 8 12.61 -4.94 -16.84
N PRO A 9 12.47 -3.62 -17.08
CA PRO A 9 11.79 -2.75 -16.12
C PRO A 9 10.30 -3.10 -15.94
N ALA A 10 9.63 -3.51 -17.02
CA ALA A 10 8.23 -3.93 -16.96
C ALA A 10 8.08 -5.29 -16.24
N GLU A 11 9.01 -6.22 -16.46
CA GLU A 11 9.05 -7.51 -15.75
C GLU A 11 9.30 -7.33 -14.24
N ASP A 12 10.20 -6.42 -13.86
CA ASP A 12 10.47 -6.10 -12.46
C ASP A 12 9.26 -5.41 -11.78
N PHE A 13 8.56 -4.52 -12.49
CA PHE A 13 7.29 -3.99 -12.02
C PHE A 13 6.23 -5.09 -11.83
N ILE A 14 6.13 -6.04 -12.77
CA ILE A 14 5.20 -7.18 -12.67
C ILE A 14 5.48 -8.01 -11.41
N GLU A 15 6.75 -8.22 -11.07
CA GLU A 15 7.13 -8.88 -9.81
C GLU A 15 6.67 -8.07 -8.60
N PHE A 16 6.92 -6.75 -8.58
CA PHE A 16 6.49 -5.86 -7.50
C PHE A 16 4.97 -5.89 -7.27
N VAL A 17 4.15 -5.73 -8.32
CA VAL A 17 2.69 -5.65 -8.21
C VAL A 17 2.05 -7.00 -7.86
N ASN A 18 2.65 -8.12 -8.29
CA ASN A 18 2.21 -9.47 -7.91
C ASN A 18 2.57 -9.81 -6.45
N ALA A 19 3.66 -9.26 -5.93
CA ALA A 19 4.02 -9.34 -4.51
C ALA A 19 3.17 -8.43 -3.63
N SER A 20 2.46 -7.44 -4.22
CA SER A 20 1.78 -6.35 -3.51
C SER A 20 0.26 -6.37 -3.73
N PRO A 21 -0.49 -7.36 -3.22
CA PRO A 21 -1.95 -7.39 -3.33
C PRO A 21 -2.65 -6.34 -2.45
N THR A 22 -1.95 -5.76 -1.47
CA THR A 22 -2.50 -4.78 -0.51
C THR A 22 -1.50 -3.64 -0.24
N PRO A 23 -1.95 -2.49 0.32
CA PRO A 23 -1.05 -1.41 0.74
C PRO A 23 0.06 -1.89 1.70
N PHE A 24 -0.28 -2.82 2.60
CA PHE A 24 0.68 -3.38 3.56
C PHE A 24 1.78 -4.20 2.86
N HIS A 25 1.42 -4.96 1.84
CA HIS A 25 2.39 -5.71 1.03
C HIS A 25 3.19 -4.79 0.11
N ALA A 26 2.58 -3.72 -0.41
CA ALA A 26 3.29 -2.70 -1.20
C ALA A 26 4.39 -2.03 -0.38
N VAL A 27 4.08 -1.60 0.85
CA VAL A 27 5.07 -1.02 1.78
C VAL A 27 6.13 -2.04 2.18
N TYR A 28 5.75 -3.28 2.45
CA TYR A 28 6.71 -4.34 2.77
C TYR A 28 7.68 -4.59 1.61
N THR A 29 7.17 -4.77 0.39
CA THR A 29 7.97 -4.99 -0.82
C THR A 29 8.88 -3.79 -1.11
N ALA A 30 8.36 -2.57 -0.99
CA ALA A 30 9.15 -1.34 -1.13
C ALA A 30 10.27 -1.26 -0.07
N SER A 31 9.96 -1.61 1.18
CA SER A 31 10.94 -1.66 2.27
C SER A 31 12.07 -2.64 1.96
N GLN A 32 11.76 -3.87 1.51
CA GLN A 32 12.76 -4.86 1.13
C GLN A 32 13.68 -4.36 0.01
N ARG A 33 13.12 -3.68 -1.00
CA ARG A 33 13.89 -3.09 -2.10
C ARG A 33 14.82 -1.96 -1.62
N LEU A 34 14.33 -1.09 -0.73
CA LEU A 34 15.12 -0.02 -0.12
C LEU A 34 16.26 -0.58 0.75
N GLU A 35 15.97 -1.57 1.61
CA GLU A 35 16.97 -2.25 2.45
C GLU A 35 18.05 -2.91 1.59
N ALA A 36 17.66 -3.61 0.52
CA ALA A 36 18.60 -4.19 -0.45
C ALA A 36 19.47 -3.14 -1.16
N ALA A 37 18.96 -1.91 -1.31
CA ALA A 37 19.70 -0.75 -1.83
C ALA A 37 20.50 0.01 -0.75
N GLY A 38 20.58 -0.53 0.47
CA GLY A 38 21.35 0.04 1.58
C GLY A 38 20.69 1.24 2.26
N TYR A 39 19.35 1.34 2.23
CA TYR A 39 18.60 2.27 3.07
C TYR A 39 18.35 1.66 4.44
N THR A 40 18.42 2.48 5.48
CA THR A 40 18.21 2.05 6.87
C THR A 40 16.81 2.42 7.33
N LYS A 41 16.07 1.45 7.90
CA LYS A 41 14.78 1.73 8.54
C LYS A 41 14.99 2.55 9.81
N ILE A 42 14.28 3.67 9.93
CA ILE A 42 14.25 4.48 11.14
C ILE A 42 12.85 4.44 11.76
N LYS A 43 12.77 4.66 13.07
CA LYS A 43 11.50 4.75 13.78
C LYS A 43 11.07 6.20 13.90
N GLU A 44 9.80 6.43 13.65
CA GLU A 44 9.20 7.75 13.79
C GLU A 44 9.27 8.28 15.24
N ARG A 45 9.21 7.38 16.23
CA ARG A 45 9.24 7.71 17.67
C ARG A 45 10.64 8.07 18.21
N ASP A 46 11.70 7.75 17.49
CA ASP A 46 13.07 7.98 17.96
C ASP A 46 13.51 9.40 17.64
N ALA A 47 14.43 9.96 18.43
CA ALA A 47 15.13 11.19 18.07
C ALA A 47 16.07 10.95 16.89
N TRP A 48 16.07 11.85 15.90
CA TRP A 48 16.82 11.65 14.65
C TRP A 48 18.16 12.39 14.59
N ALA A 49 18.36 13.39 15.46
CA ALA A 49 19.48 14.31 15.40
C ALA A 49 20.86 13.62 15.40
N HIS A 50 20.99 12.47 16.07
CA HIS A 50 22.25 11.72 16.17
C HIS A 50 22.30 10.49 15.25
N SER A 51 21.23 10.18 14.52
CA SER A 51 21.12 8.98 13.68
C SER A 51 21.13 9.28 12.19
N LEU A 52 20.68 10.48 11.80
CA LEU A 52 20.65 10.92 10.42
C LEU A 52 21.88 11.78 10.13
N VAL A 53 22.66 11.39 9.13
CA VAL A 53 23.87 12.11 8.71
C VAL A 53 23.83 12.43 7.21
N PRO A 54 24.46 13.52 6.76
CA PRO A 54 24.73 13.75 5.34
C PRO A 54 25.39 12.55 4.67
N GLY A 55 24.94 12.20 3.47
CA GLY A 55 25.31 10.97 2.75
C GLY A 55 24.51 9.74 3.15
N GLY A 56 23.72 9.80 4.22
CA GLY A 56 22.88 8.70 4.68
C GLY A 56 21.61 8.48 3.86
N LYS A 57 21.11 7.24 3.89
CA LYS A 57 19.92 6.76 3.19
C LYS A 57 18.97 6.11 4.18
N TYR A 58 17.73 6.59 4.27
CA TYR A 58 16.81 6.20 5.33
C TYR A 58 15.39 6.08 4.83
N TYR A 59 14.58 5.31 5.56
CA TYR A 59 13.14 5.29 5.35
C TYR A 59 12.38 5.00 6.64
N LEU A 60 11.12 5.43 6.68
CA LEU A 60 10.19 5.12 7.74
C LEU A 60 8.85 4.67 7.17
N THR A 61 8.07 4.00 8.01
CA THR A 61 6.71 3.57 7.67
C THR A 61 5.73 4.04 8.74
N ARG A 62 4.53 4.46 8.33
CA ARG A 62 3.42 4.73 9.25
C ARG A 62 2.26 3.78 8.93
N ASN A 63 1.65 3.23 9.98
CA ASN A 63 0.61 2.20 9.90
C ASN A 63 1.00 0.93 9.10
N SER A 64 2.27 0.78 8.70
CA SER A 64 2.72 -0.22 7.72
C SER A 64 2.07 -0.12 6.34
N SER A 65 1.40 1.00 6.01
CA SER A 65 0.72 1.21 4.72
C SER A 65 1.16 2.48 3.99
N THR A 66 1.85 3.39 4.70
CA THR A 66 2.57 4.52 4.10
C THR A 66 4.07 4.37 4.31
N ILE A 67 4.84 4.75 3.29
CA ILE A 67 6.30 4.73 3.31
C ILE A 67 6.86 6.06 2.84
N ILE A 68 7.82 6.59 3.61
CA ILE A 68 8.63 7.75 3.22
C ILE A 68 10.09 7.32 3.25
N ALA A 69 10.78 7.49 2.13
CA ALA A 69 12.19 7.19 2.00
C ALA A 69 12.95 8.40 1.47
N PHE A 70 14.16 8.61 1.96
CA PHE A 70 14.96 9.76 1.58
C PHE A 70 16.46 9.47 1.63
N ALA A 71 17.21 10.21 0.81
CA ALA A 71 18.66 10.21 0.78
C ALA A 71 19.17 11.64 0.97
N ILE A 72 20.10 11.82 1.91
CA ILE A 72 20.63 13.12 2.30
C ILE A 72 21.91 13.38 1.52
N GLY A 73 21.98 14.46 0.75
CA GLY A 73 23.21 14.86 0.06
C GLY A 73 24.35 15.17 1.04
N ASN A 74 25.61 14.89 0.66
CA ASN A 74 26.77 15.14 1.53
C ASN A 74 26.99 16.63 1.80
N LYS A 75 26.54 17.51 0.90
CA LYS A 75 26.64 18.97 1.02
C LYS A 75 25.35 19.59 1.57
N TRP A 76 24.43 18.77 2.08
CA TRP A 76 23.20 19.25 2.69
C TRP A 76 23.50 20.14 3.90
N LYS A 77 22.71 21.22 4.05
CA LYS A 77 22.68 22.13 5.19
C LYS A 77 21.24 22.55 5.49
N PRO A 78 20.89 22.95 6.72
CA PRO A 78 19.59 23.52 7.03
C PRO A 78 19.21 24.65 6.04
N GLY A 79 17.98 24.64 5.55
CA GLY A 79 17.48 25.60 4.53
C GLY A 79 17.66 25.15 3.07
N ASN A 80 18.43 24.09 2.81
CA ASN A 80 18.57 23.53 1.46
C ASN A 80 17.27 22.85 0.96
N PRO A 81 17.09 22.73 -0.37
CA PRO A 81 15.89 22.16 -0.96
C PRO A 81 15.71 20.66 -0.68
N ILE A 82 14.47 20.22 -0.83
CA ILE A 82 14.04 18.82 -0.78
C ILE A 82 13.31 18.53 -2.11
N ALA A 83 13.86 17.60 -2.90
CA ALA A 83 13.27 17.14 -4.14
C ALA A 83 12.40 15.91 -3.86
N MET A 84 11.09 16.02 -4.11
CA MET A 84 10.10 15.06 -3.65
C MET A 84 9.31 14.43 -4.80
N VAL A 85 9.02 13.13 -4.67
CA VAL A 85 7.99 12.44 -5.47
C VAL A 85 6.93 11.86 -4.54
N GLY A 86 5.67 12.24 -4.75
CA GLY A 86 4.50 11.70 -4.06
C GLY A 86 3.80 10.65 -4.92
N ALA A 87 3.32 9.56 -4.32
CA ALA A 87 2.45 8.56 -4.95
C ALA A 87 1.51 7.95 -3.89
N HIS A 88 0.73 6.94 -4.22
CA HIS A 88 -0.04 6.17 -3.23
C HIS A 88 0.02 4.65 -3.41
N THR A 89 -0.16 3.94 -2.29
CA THR A 89 0.01 2.50 -2.13
C THR A 89 -1.31 1.74 -2.17
N ASP A 90 -2.43 2.44 -2.02
CA ASP A 90 -3.77 1.88 -2.10
C ASP A 90 -4.33 1.86 -3.51
N SER A 91 -5.34 1.02 -3.67
CA SER A 91 -6.14 0.85 -4.87
C SER A 91 -7.56 0.52 -4.44
N CYS A 92 -8.54 0.88 -5.26
CA CYS A 92 -9.91 0.41 -5.12
C CYS A 92 -9.99 -1.12 -4.92
N CYS A 93 -10.67 -1.56 -3.85
CA CYS A 93 -10.77 -2.99 -3.52
C CYS A 93 -12.04 -3.34 -2.74
N LEU A 94 -12.26 -4.64 -2.50
CA LEU A 94 -13.25 -5.14 -1.55
C LEU A 94 -12.55 -5.57 -0.27
N ARG A 95 -12.97 -5.05 0.88
CA ARG A 95 -12.42 -5.38 2.21
C ARG A 95 -13.40 -6.26 2.96
N LEU A 96 -12.91 -7.19 3.79
CA LEU A 96 -13.77 -7.92 4.72
C LEU A 96 -14.38 -6.94 5.74
N LYS A 97 -15.70 -7.03 5.97
CA LYS A 97 -16.36 -6.27 7.04
C LYS A 97 -15.88 -6.77 8.42
N PRO A 98 -15.93 -5.91 9.47
CA PRO A 98 -15.63 -6.33 10.85
C PRO A 98 -16.45 -7.52 11.36
N VAL A 99 -17.65 -7.72 10.81
CA VAL A 99 -18.46 -8.94 10.98
C VAL A 99 -18.82 -9.46 9.60
N SER A 100 -17.97 -10.33 9.05
CA SER A 100 -18.10 -10.83 7.67
C SER A 100 -18.85 -12.15 7.55
N LYS A 101 -19.19 -12.82 8.65
CA LYS A 101 -19.97 -14.07 8.61
C LYS A 101 -21.34 -13.81 7.97
N ARG A 102 -21.59 -14.40 6.79
CA ARG A 102 -22.88 -14.40 6.07
C ARG A 102 -23.16 -15.79 5.50
N GLN A 103 -24.43 -16.16 5.41
CA GLN A 103 -24.88 -17.40 4.76
C GLN A 103 -26.22 -17.15 4.09
N SER A 104 -26.45 -17.83 2.97
CA SER A 104 -27.72 -17.80 2.25
C SER A 104 -27.80 -19.02 1.35
N GLU A 105 -28.96 -19.66 1.26
CA GLU A 105 -29.23 -20.78 0.34
C GLU A 105 -28.19 -21.92 0.40
N GLY A 106 -27.69 -22.25 1.60
CA GLY A 106 -26.67 -23.29 1.79
C GLY A 106 -25.24 -22.90 1.39
N PHE A 107 -25.02 -21.64 0.99
CA PHE A 107 -23.70 -21.10 0.68
C PHE A 107 -23.10 -20.33 1.85
N ILE A 108 -21.78 -20.47 2.00
CA ILE A 108 -20.94 -19.64 2.85
C ILE A 108 -20.59 -18.39 2.07
N GLN A 109 -21.06 -17.24 2.55
CA GLN A 109 -20.76 -15.93 1.97
C GLN A 109 -19.88 -15.11 2.92
N ILE A 110 -19.10 -14.20 2.34
CA ILE A 110 -18.27 -13.27 3.10
C ILE A 110 -18.81 -11.85 2.91
N GLY A 111 -19.22 -11.21 4.00
CA GLY A 111 -19.59 -9.79 3.98
C GLY A 111 -18.37 -8.93 3.66
N VAL A 112 -18.47 -8.14 2.60
CA VAL A 112 -17.41 -7.24 2.13
C VAL A 112 -17.90 -5.81 2.00
N GLU A 113 -17.00 -4.84 2.12
CA GLU A 113 -17.23 -3.42 1.89
C GLU A 113 -16.44 -2.93 0.67
N ALA A 114 -17.02 -1.97 -0.06
CA ALA A 114 -16.37 -1.30 -1.18
C ALA A 114 -15.43 -0.20 -0.67
N TYR A 115 -14.16 -0.29 -1.01
CA TYR A 115 -13.13 0.70 -0.69
C TYR A 115 -12.75 1.48 -1.94
N GLY A 116 -12.96 2.80 -1.93
CA GLY A 116 -12.68 3.69 -3.06
C GLY A 116 -13.77 3.74 -4.15
N GLY A 117 -13.43 4.33 -5.29
CA GLY A 117 -14.31 4.55 -6.46
C GLY A 117 -14.37 3.41 -7.49
N GLY A 118 -14.18 2.16 -7.06
CA GLY A 118 -13.92 1.04 -7.97
C GLY A 118 -15.01 0.72 -9.00
N HIS A 119 -14.59 0.14 -10.12
CA HIS A 119 -15.49 -0.46 -11.12
C HIS A 119 -15.95 -1.86 -10.67
N TRP A 120 -16.90 -1.91 -9.74
CA TRP A 120 -17.31 -3.15 -9.06
C TRP A 120 -17.81 -4.27 -9.98
N ALA A 121 -18.30 -3.94 -11.18
CA ALA A 121 -18.71 -4.94 -12.16
C ALA A 121 -17.56 -5.86 -12.60
N THR A 122 -16.31 -5.38 -12.59
CA THR A 122 -15.15 -6.16 -13.02
C THR A 122 -14.68 -7.17 -11.98
N TRP A 123 -15.21 -7.11 -10.75
CA TRP A 123 -14.93 -8.05 -9.67
C TRP A 123 -15.78 -9.31 -9.74
N PHE A 124 -16.87 -9.28 -10.50
CA PHE A 124 -17.68 -10.47 -10.76
C PHE A 124 -16.89 -11.46 -11.63
N ASP A 125 -17.12 -12.74 -11.37
CA ASP A 125 -16.54 -13.87 -12.09
C ASP A 125 -15.01 -13.93 -12.11
N ARG A 126 -14.39 -13.29 -11.10
CA ARG A 126 -12.97 -13.39 -10.82
C ARG A 126 -12.67 -14.46 -9.78
N ASP A 127 -11.49 -15.05 -9.92
CA ASP A 127 -10.95 -16.00 -8.96
C ASP A 127 -10.23 -15.22 -7.87
N LEU A 128 -10.92 -15.03 -6.74
CA LEU A 128 -10.51 -14.10 -5.69
C LEU A 128 -9.91 -14.84 -4.50
N SER A 129 -9.01 -14.14 -3.82
CA SER A 129 -8.41 -14.61 -2.58
C SER A 129 -8.15 -13.50 -1.57
N PHE A 130 -7.61 -13.84 -0.40
CA PHE A 130 -7.42 -12.94 0.72
C PHE A 130 -5.95 -12.56 0.89
N ALA A 131 -5.72 -11.26 1.09
CA ALA A 131 -4.44 -10.74 1.52
C ALA A 131 -4.64 -9.57 2.47
N GLY A 132 -3.67 -9.32 3.35
CA GLY A 132 -3.73 -8.18 4.26
C GLY A 132 -2.82 -8.33 5.46
N ARG A 133 -3.29 -7.85 6.61
CA ARG A 133 -2.60 -7.98 7.89
C ARG A 133 -3.50 -8.59 8.95
N VAL A 134 -2.90 -9.36 9.85
CA VAL A 134 -3.53 -9.87 11.06
C VAL A 134 -2.82 -9.29 12.28
N MET A 135 -3.59 -8.96 13.31
CA MET A 135 -3.08 -8.58 14.63
C MET A 135 -3.17 -9.81 15.53
N CYS A 136 -2.01 -10.30 15.97
CA CYS A 136 -1.89 -11.52 16.74
C CYS A 136 -1.42 -11.22 18.16
N LYS A 137 -1.91 -12.00 19.12
CA LYS A 137 -1.36 -12.04 20.47
C LYS A 137 -0.02 -12.78 20.46
N ARG A 138 0.98 -12.19 21.10
CA ARG A 138 2.27 -12.83 21.34
C ARG A 138 2.24 -13.66 22.61
N ALA A 139 3.17 -14.61 22.71
CA ALA A 139 3.35 -15.43 23.91
C ALA A 139 3.67 -14.61 25.18
N ASP A 140 4.29 -13.43 25.03
CA ASP A 140 4.59 -12.50 26.13
C ASP A 140 3.40 -11.60 26.54
N GLY A 141 2.22 -11.80 25.93
CA GLY A 141 1.03 -10.98 26.14
C GLY A 141 1.00 -9.68 25.31
N GLY A 142 2.05 -9.38 24.55
CA GLY A 142 2.06 -8.26 23.61
C GLY A 142 1.25 -8.54 22.34
N MET A 143 1.21 -7.57 21.44
CA MET A 143 0.61 -7.71 20.10
C MET A 143 1.69 -7.61 19.03
N GLU A 144 1.51 -8.38 17.97
CA GLU A 144 2.30 -8.28 16.74
C GLU A 144 1.41 -8.24 15.51
N GLN A 145 1.90 -7.58 14.47
CA GLN A 145 1.25 -7.56 13.16
C GLN A 145 1.96 -8.58 12.26
N LYS A 146 1.21 -9.43 11.56
CA LYS A 146 1.73 -10.30 10.50
C LYS A 146 1.02 -10.05 9.18
N LEU A 147 1.77 -10.13 8.09
CA LEU A 147 1.19 -10.13 6.75
C LEU A 147 0.70 -11.53 6.41
N VAL A 148 -0.43 -11.60 5.70
CA VAL A 148 -1.00 -12.85 5.21
C VAL A 148 -1.40 -12.69 3.76
N LYS A 149 -1.18 -13.73 2.97
CA LYS A 149 -1.59 -13.82 1.56
C LYS A 149 -1.86 -15.27 1.21
N VAL A 150 -3.13 -15.61 1.04
CA VAL A 150 -3.53 -16.94 0.60
C VAL A 150 -3.29 -17.03 -0.91
N ASP A 151 -2.25 -17.76 -1.36
CA ASP A 151 -1.88 -17.83 -2.79
C ASP A 151 -2.63 -18.94 -3.56
N ARG A 152 -3.96 -18.96 -3.40
CA ARG A 152 -4.90 -19.80 -4.17
C ARG A 152 -6.29 -19.15 -4.17
N PRO A 153 -7.13 -19.38 -5.19
CA PRO A 153 -8.49 -18.88 -5.17
C PRO A 153 -9.31 -19.57 -4.08
N ILE A 154 -10.05 -18.78 -3.31
CA ILE A 154 -10.87 -19.27 -2.19
C ILE A 154 -12.27 -18.68 -2.18
N CYS A 155 -12.55 -17.67 -3.00
CA CYS A 155 -13.88 -17.13 -3.12
C CYS A 155 -14.13 -16.52 -4.50
N ARG A 156 -15.41 -16.34 -4.85
CA ARG A 156 -15.84 -15.81 -6.14
C ARG A 156 -17.15 -15.05 -5.99
N ILE A 157 -17.31 -13.96 -6.73
CA ILE A 157 -18.58 -13.22 -6.83
C ILE A 157 -19.23 -13.65 -8.15
N PRO A 158 -20.19 -14.58 -8.17
CA PRO A 158 -20.77 -15.07 -9.42
C PRO A 158 -21.74 -14.05 -10.03
N ASN A 159 -21.77 -13.96 -11.36
CA ASN A 159 -22.87 -13.29 -12.04
C ASN A 159 -24.16 -14.09 -11.95
N LEU A 160 -25.29 -13.37 -11.94
CA LEU A 160 -26.58 -13.99 -12.21
C LEU A 160 -26.65 -14.41 -13.69
N ALA A 161 -27.17 -15.61 -13.95
CA ALA A 161 -27.30 -16.09 -15.31
C ALA A 161 -28.23 -15.20 -16.15
N VAL A 162 -27.84 -14.90 -17.39
CA VAL A 162 -28.55 -13.99 -18.31
C VAL A 162 -30.02 -14.36 -18.52
N HIS A 163 -30.37 -15.65 -18.41
CA HIS A 163 -31.73 -16.18 -18.53
C HIS A 163 -32.73 -15.55 -17.53
N PHE A 164 -32.26 -15.01 -16.40
CA PHE A 164 -33.10 -14.37 -15.39
C PHE A 164 -33.20 -12.84 -15.53
N GLY A 165 -32.30 -12.20 -16.29
CA GLY A 165 -32.17 -10.73 -16.35
C GLY A 165 -32.68 -10.06 -17.64
N GLY A 166 -33.02 -10.85 -18.67
CA GLY A 166 -33.37 -10.29 -19.99
C GLY A 166 -32.24 -9.43 -20.57
N SER A 167 -32.58 -8.39 -21.33
CA SER A 167 -31.65 -7.47 -21.99
C SER A 167 -31.35 -6.18 -21.20
N VAL A 168 -31.50 -6.20 -19.87
CA VAL A 168 -31.27 -5.04 -19.00
C VAL A 168 -29.76 -4.85 -18.77
N PRO A 169 -29.25 -3.59 -18.68
CA PRO A 169 -27.88 -3.33 -18.26
C PRO A 169 -27.53 -4.03 -16.94
N PHE A 170 -26.27 -4.46 -16.81
CA PHE A 170 -25.81 -5.13 -15.61
C PHE A 170 -25.79 -4.18 -14.41
N GLU A 171 -26.81 -4.28 -13.56
CA GLU A 171 -26.98 -3.54 -12.32
C GLU A 171 -26.98 -4.50 -11.13
N PHE A 172 -26.34 -4.09 -10.03
CA PHE A 172 -26.29 -4.88 -8.80
C PHE A 172 -26.17 -3.95 -7.59
N ASN A 173 -26.72 -4.41 -6.48
CA ASN A 173 -26.62 -3.74 -5.19
C ASN A 173 -25.35 -4.19 -4.45
N LYS A 174 -24.52 -3.20 -4.08
CA LYS A 174 -23.21 -3.44 -3.46
C LYS A 174 -23.29 -4.06 -2.06
N GLU A 175 -24.43 -4.00 -1.38
CA GLU A 175 -24.61 -4.48 -0.01
C GLU A 175 -25.11 -5.92 0.06
N ASN A 176 -25.71 -6.47 -1.00
CA ASN A 176 -26.24 -7.83 -0.96
C ASN A 176 -25.91 -8.71 -2.19
N GLN A 177 -25.49 -8.12 -3.32
CA GLN A 177 -25.16 -8.85 -4.55
C GLN A 177 -23.66 -8.84 -4.86
N LEU A 178 -22.83 -8.23 -4.00
CA LEU A 178 -21.37 -8.18 -4.14
C LEU A 178 -20.65 -9.14 -3.18
N PHE A 179 -21.39 -9.93 -2.41
CA PHE A 179 -20.79 -10.86 -1.45
C PHE A 179 -20.21 -12.07 -2.16
N PRO A 180 -18.89 -12.33 -2.02
CA PRO A 180 -18.28 -13.52 -2.57
C PRO A 180 -18.77 -14.77 -1.85
N ILE A 181 -18.92 -15.85 -2.61
CA ILE A 181 -19.15 -17.20 -2.12
C ILE A 181 -17.79 -17.85 -1.86
N ALA A 182 -17.59 -18.40 -0.67
CA ALA A 182 -16.35 -19.07 -0.25
C ALA A 182 -16.50 -20.59 -0.10
N GLY A 183 -17.71 -21.13 -0.13
CA GLY A 183 -17.95 -22.57 -0.02
C GLY A 183 -19.41 -22.93 0.21
N LEU A 184 -19.65 -24.22 0.50
CA LEU A 184 -20.96 -24.77 0.87
C LEU A 184 -20.99 -25.03 2.37
N VAL A 185 -22.13 -24.76 3.01
CA VAL A 185 -22.35 -25.03 4.44
C VAL A 185 -22.18 -26.52 4.74
N GLU A 186 -22.74 -27.40 3.89
CA GLU A 186 -22.61 -28.86 4.04
C GLU A 186 -21.15 -29.33 4.01
N ALA A 187 -20.34 -28.78 3.10
CA ALA A 187 -18.92 -29.12 3.00
C ALA A 187 -18.15 -28.73 4.28
N GLU A 188 -18.49 -27.60 4.88
CA GLU A 188 -17.90 -27.14 6.14
C GLU A 188 -18.35 -28.00 7.33
N LEU A 189 -19.61 -28.41 7.38
CA LEU A 189 -20.09 -29.35 8.41
C LEU A 189 -19.38 -30.70 8.33
N ASN A 190 -19.24 -31.23 7.12
CA ASN A 190 -18.50 -32.46 6.86
C ASN A 190 -17.02 -32.35 7.28
N ARG A 191 -16.37 -31.20 7.02
CA ARG A 191 -15.00 -30.91 7.48
C ARG A 191 -14.86 -31.00 9.00
N GLN A 192 -15.88 -30.57 9.74
CA GLN A 192 -15.92 -30.61 11.20
C GLN A 192 -16.39 -31.96 11.77
N GLY A 193 -16.78 -32.92 10.92
CA GLY A 193 -17.40 -34.18 11.36
C GLY A 193 -18.78 -33.98 11.98
N LYS A 194 -19.50 -32.91 11.63
CA LYS A 194 -20.83 -32.57 12.15
C LYS A 194 -21.90 -32.81 11.08
N THR A 195 -23.12 -33.10 11.52
CA THR A 195 -24.30 -33.18 10.65
C THR A 195 -25.06 -31.84 10.61
N SER A 196 -25.98 -31.68 9.65
CA SER A 196 -26.86 -30.51 9.60
C SER A 196 -27.77 -30.38 10.82
N GLU A 197 -28.15 -31.50 11.45
CA GLU A 197 -28.93 -31.51 12.70
C GLU A 197 -28.11 -31.00 13.89
N ASP A 198 -26.80 -31.25 13.91
CA ASP A 198 -25.90 -30.73 14.96
C ASP A 198 -25.72 -29.21 14.88
N ALA A 199 -25.80 -28.65 13.67
CA ALA A 199 -25.71 -27.21 13.43
C ALA A 199 -26.96 -26.47 13.95
N GLN A 200 -28.16 -27.00 13.67
CA GLN A 200 -29.43 -26.41 14.14
C GLN A 200 -29.52 -26.40 15.67
N LYS A 201 -29.07 -27.47 16.34
CA LYS A 201 -29.03 -27.52 17.81
C LYS A 201 -28.07 -26.50 18.44
N ALA A 202 -27.01 -26.12 17.74
CA ALA A 202 -26.04 -25.14 18.23
C ALA A 202 -26.57 -23.69 18.09
N GLU A 203 -27.36 -23.38 17.06
CA GLU A 203 -28.01 -22.07 16.90
C GLU A 203 -29.11 -21.84 17.95
N ASP A 204 -29.86 -22.88 18.33
CA ASP A 204 -30.89 -22.80 19.38
C ASP A 204 -30.31 -22.64 20.80
N GLN A 205 -29.03 -22.95 21.03
CA GLN A 205 -28.38 -22.82 22.34
C GLN A 205 -27.70 -21.46 22.58
N ASP A 206 -27.51 -20.64 21.55
CA ASP A 206 -26.83 -19.32 21.66
C ASP A 206 -27.77 -18.19 22.17
N SER A 207 -28.97 -18.52 22.66
CA SER A 207 -29.94 -17.57 23.22
C SER A 207 -29.82 -17.38 24.75
N GLY A 208 -28.80 -17.93 25.40
CA GLY A 208 -28.52 -17.76 26.83
C GLY A 208 -27.74 -16.47 27.12
N SER A 209 -28.00 -15.83 28.26
CA SER A 209 -27.39 -14.55 28.65
C SER A 209 -25.86 -14.62 28.74
N ALA A 210 -25.18 -14.28 27.64
CA ALA A 210 -23.74 -14.07 27.64
C ALA A 210 -23.39 -12.81 28.42
N ASP A 211 -22.34 -12.87 29.24
CA ASP A 211 -21.73 -11.68 29.83
C ASP A 211 -21.41 -10.66 28.72
N PHE A 212 -21.67 -9.38 28.97
CA PHE A 212 -21.43 -8.33 27.98
C PHE A 212 -19.93 -8.28 27.64
N ASN A 213 -19.59 -8.68 26.42
CA ASN A 213 -18.26 -8.54 25.86
C ASN A 213 -18.33 -7.53 24.70
N PRO A 214 -17.60 -6.39 24.76
CA PRO A 214 -17.71 -5.34 23.75
C PRO A 214 -17.30 -5.79 22.33
N LEU A 215 -16.50 -6.86 22.21
CA LEU A 215 -16.23 -7.53 20.94
C LEU A 215 -16.30 -9.05 21.10
N LYS A 216 -17.09 -9.70 20.23
CA LYS A 216 -17.06 -11.16 20.08
C LYS A 216 -15.72 -11.62 19.50
N ASN A 217 -15.34 -12.86 19.77
CA ASN A 217 -14.11 -13.44 19.24
C ASN A 217 -14.13 -13.46 17.70
N ALA A 218 -12.95 -13.51 17.07
CA ALA A 218 -12.84 -13.50 15.61
C ALA A 218 -13.64 -14.65 14.94
N THR A 219 -13.65 -15.84 15.54
CA THR A 219 -14.38 -17.02 15.05
C THR A 219 -15.91 -16.92 15.18
N GLU A 220 -16.40 -15.94 15.93
CA GLU A 220 -17.83 -15.64 16.03
C GLU A 220 -18.25 -14.54 15.03
N ARG A 221 -17.37 -13.55 14.80
CA ARG A 221 -17.58 -12.46 13.83
C ARG A 221 -17.40 -12.89 12.38
N HIS A 222 -16.59 -13.93 12.16
CA HIS A 222 -16.21 -14.46 10.85
C HIS A 222 -16.46 -15.96 10.80
N HIS A 223 -16.51 -16.55 9.61
CA HIS A 223 -16.57 -18.01 9.50
C HIS A 223 -15.32 -18.63 10.13
N PRO A 224 -15.43 -19.63 11.03
CA PRO A 224 -14.28 -20.22 11.71
C PRO A 224 -13.18 -20.66 10.75
N TYR A 225 -13.54 -21.29 9.62
CA TYR A 225 -12.56 -21.75 8.65
C TYR A 225 -11.80 -20.61 7.95
N VAL A 226 -12.42 -19.43 7.79
CA VAL A 226 -11.71 -18.23 7.30
C VAL A 226 -10.63 -17.82 8.30
N VAL A 227 -10.96 -17.79 9.60
CA VAL A 227 -10.00 -17.46 10.66
C VAL A 227 -8.87 -18.50 10.73
N GLU A 228 -9.19 -19.79 10.59
CA GLU A 228 -8.19 -20.86 10.53
C GLU A 228 -7.23 -20.71 9.35
N ILE A 229 -7.72 -20.37 8.16
CA ILE A 229 -6.87 -20.11 6.98
C ILE A 229 -5.94 -18.92 7.25
N LEU A 230 -6.46 -17.81 7.80
CA LEU A 230 -5.64 -16.64 8.14
C LEU A 230 -4.60 -16.97 9.22
N ALA A 231 -4.96 -17.78 10.21
CA ALA A 231 -4.06 -18.23 11.27
C ALA A 231 -2.93 -19.12 10.72
N GLN A 232 -3.27 -20.01 9.79
CA GLN A 232 -2.29 -20.85 9.09
C GLN A 232 -1.28 -19.99 8.31
N GLU A 233 -1.75 -19.03 7.52
CA GLU A 233 -0.88 -18.11 6.76
C GLU A 233 0.00 -17.26 7.69
N ALA A 234 -0.52 -16.86 8.85
CA ALA A 234 0.21 -16.10 9.86
C ALA A 234 1.15 -16.97 10.72
N GLY A 235 1.07 -18.30 10.63
CA GLY A 235 1.80 -19.22 11.51
C GLY A 235 1.46 -19.02 12.99
N VAL A 236 0.17 -18.82 13.32
CA VAL A 236 -0.35 -18.69 14.69
C VAL A 236 -1.57 -19.60 14.87
N LYS A 237 -2.10 -19.68 16.09
CA LYS A 237 -3.36 -20.39 16.32
C LYS A 237 -4.56 -19.47 16.09
N PRO A 238 -5.75 -19.98 15.70
CA PRO A 238 -6.93 -19.16 15.50
C PRO A 238 -7.31 -18.31 16.72
N GLU A 239 -7.13 -18.84 17.94
CA GLU A 239 -7.38 -18.12 19.19
C GLU A 239 -6.42 -16.96 19.47
N ASP A 240 -5.27 -16.91 18.78
CA ASP A 240 -4.30 -15.83 18.91
C ASP A 240 -4.61 -14.66 17.96
N ILE A 241 -5.56 -14.80 17.03
CA ILE A 241 -6.02 -13.71 16.16
C ILE A 241 -6.95 -12.79 16.93
N LEU A 242 -6.52 -11.54 17.12
CA LEU A 242 -7.30 -10.49 17.79
C LEU A 242 -8.23 -9.79 16.79
N ASP A 243 -7.67 -9.34 15.67
CA ASP A 243 -8.41 -8.71 14.58
C ASP A 243 -7.59 -8.73 13.28
N PHE A 244 -8.19 -8.33 12.17
CA PHE A 244 -7.48 -8.27 10.89
C PHE A 244 -8.05 -7.22 9.93
N GLU A 245 -7.20 -6.82 8.99
CA GLU A 245 -7.61 -6.06 7.80
C GLU A 245 -7.24 -6.87 6.57
N ILE A 246 -8.27 -7.44 5.93
CA ILE A 246 -8.14 -8.31 4.77
C ILE A 246 -8.87 -7.70 3.59
N VAL A 247 -8.20 -7.68 2.44
CA VAL A 247 -8.77 -7.31 1.15
C VAL A 247 -8.89 -8.55 0.28
N LEU A 248 -9.87 -8.52 -0.61
CA LEU A 248 -9.95 -9.44 -1.73
C LEU A 248 -8.99 -8.99 -2.82
N TYR A 249 -8.32 -9.94 -3.47
CA TYR A 249 -7.49 -9.68 -4.64
C TYR A 249 -7.71 -10.75 -5.72
N ASP A 250 -7.56 -10.36 -6.99
CA ASP A 250 -7.55 -11.28 -8.13
C ASP A 250 -6.28 -12.15 -8.09
N THR A 251 -6.45 -13.46 -8.16
CA THR A 251 -5.35 -14.43 -8.16
C THR A 251 -4.66 -14.55 -9.52
N GLN A 252 -5.28 -14.03 -10.58
CA GLN A 252 -4.64 -13.92 -11.89
C GLN A 252 -3.38 -13.05 -11.78
N LYS A 253 -2.22 -13.64 -12.05
CA LYS A 253 -0.94 -12.93 -12.02
C LYS A 253 -0.89 -11.90 -13.15
N SER A 254 -0.34 -10.73 -12.82
CA SER A 254 -0.04 -9.67 -13.78
C SER A 254 0.98 -10.16 -14.79
N CYS A 255 0.88 -9.73 -16.04
CA CYS A 255 1.71 -10.21 -17.13
C CYS A 255 1.93 -9.15 -18.23
N LEU A 256 2.87 -9.43 -19.12
CA LEU A 256 2.97 -8.73 -20.40
C LEU A 256 1.92 -9.28 -21.37
N GLY A 257 1.39 -8.42 -22.23
CA GLY A 257 0.39 -8.78 -23.22
C GLY A 257 0.42 -7.89 -24.45
N GLY A 258 -0.53 -8.11 -25.36
CA GLY A 258 -0.51 -7.54 -26.71
C GLY A 258 0.24 -8.44 -27.70
N LEU A 259 0.05 -8.21 -29.00
CA LEU A 259 0.64 -9.05 -30.06
C LEU A 259 2.18 -9.02 -30.03
N ASN A 260 2.78 -7.99 -29.43
CA ASN A 260 4.22 -7.77 -29.35
C ASN A 260 4.75 -7.69 -27.91
N ASN A 261 3.95 -8.09 -26.92
CA ASN A 261 4.25 -7.87 -25.49
C ASN A 261 4.48 -6.38 -25.15
N GLU A 262 3.71 -5.50 -25.77
CA GLU A 262 3.83 -4.03 -25.63
C GLU A 262 2.94 -3.43 -24.54
N LEU A 263 2.12 -4.24 -23.86
CA LEU A 263 1.21 -3.84 -22.79
C LEU A 263 1.49 -4.60 -21.48
N ILE A 264 1.06 -4.02 -20.36
CA ILE A 264 1.02 -4.68 -19.05
C ILE A 264 -0.45 -4.90 -18.68
N PHE A 265 -0.83 -6.14 -18.39
CA PHE A 265 -2.14 -6.49 -17.85
C PHE A 265 -1.97 -6.75 -16.35
N SER A 266 -2.56 -5.90 -15.51
CA SER A 266 -2.35 -5.95 -14.08
C SER A 266 -3.53 -5.35 -13.34
N ALA A 267 -3.87 -5.95 -12.20
CA ALA A 267 -4.63 -5.25 -11.17
C ALA A 267 -3.74 -4.16 -10.53
N ARG A 268 -4.36 -3.14 -9.93
CA ARG A 268 -3.67 -2.15 -9.07
C ARG A 268 -2.56 -1.34 -9.78
N LEU A 269 -2.63 -1.19 -11.11
CA LEU A 269 -1.74 -0.25 -11.81
C LEU A 269 -1.84 1.15 -11.19
N ASP A 270 -3.08 1.54 -10.94
CA ASP A 270 -3.48 2.66 -10.08
C ASP A 270 -3.35 2.27 -8.59
N ASN A 271 -2.37 2.76 -7.84
CA ASN A 271 -1.21 3.53 -8.31
C ASN A 271 0.13 2.88 -7.94
N LEU A 272 0.13 1.55 -7.84
CA LEU A 272 1.34 0.79 -7.57
C LEU A 272 2.40 0.96 -8.66
N MET A 273 2.02 1.35 -9.88
CA MET A 273 2.98 1.72 -10.92
C MET A 273 3.79 2.95 -10.52
N MET A 274 3.16 4.02 -10.02
CA MET A 274 3.92 5.22 -9.61
C MET A 274 4.64 5.00 -8.27
N THR A 275 4.07 4.22 -7.35
CA THR A 275 4.78 3.79 -6.13
C THR A 275 6.07 3.03 -6.48
N TYR A 276 5.99 2.06 -7.40
CA TYR A 276 7.17 1.34 -7.91
C TYR A 276 8.18 2.29 -8.56
N CYS A 277 7.72 3.16 -9.47
CA CYS A 277 8.59 4.12 -10.15
C CYS A 277 9.26 5.10 -9.19
N ALA A 278 8.57 5.55 -8.14
CA ALA A 278 9.12 6.42 -7.11
C ALA A 278 10.23 5.70 -6.32
N VAL A 279 9.94 4.50 -5.81
CA VAL A 279 10.93 3.67 -5.09
C VAL A 279 12.15 3.38 -5.96
N GLN A 280 11.94 2.88 -7.18
CA GLN A 280 13.03 2.51 -8.08
C GLN A 280 13.80 3.75 -8.56
N GLY A 281 13.12 4.88 -8.78
CA GLY A 281 13.73 6.15 -9.13
C GLY A 281 14.66 6.66 -8.04
N LEU A 282 14.22 6.62 -6.78
CA LEU A 282 15.05 7.00 -5.64
C LEU A 282 16.28 6.07 -5.48
N ILE A 283 16.07 4.76 -5.56
CA ILE A 283 17.14 3.75 -5.52
C ILE A 283 18.16 4.00 -6.65
N ASN A 284 17.71 4.13 -7.89
CA ASN A 284 18.58 4.35 -9.04
C ASN A 284 19.34 5.67 -8.93
N SER A 285 18.72 6.71 -8.35
CA SER A 285 19.40 8.00 -8.18
C SER A 285 20.61 7.89 -7.25
N THR A 286 20.62 6.95 -6.29
CA THR A 286 21.67 6.77 -5.29
C THR A 286 22.57 5.57 -5.54
N ALA A 287 22.34 4.82 -6.62
CA ALA A 287 23.19 3.70 -7.04
C ALA A 287 24.56 4.20 -7.55
N SER A 288 25.56 3.31 -7.63
CA SER A 288 26.93 3.65 -8.06
C SER A 288 27.03 4.23 -9.48
N ASN A 289 26.05 3.94 -10.33
CA ASN A 289 25.90 4.49 -11.69
C ASN A 289 24.94 5.70 -11.74
N GLY A 290 24.33 6.09 -10.63
CA GLY A 290 23.51 7.28 -10.48
C GLY A 290 24.33 8.53 -10.16
N LYS A 291 23.66 9.66 -9.87
CA LYS A 291 24.33 10.89 -9.42
C LYS A 291 24.74 10.72 -7.94
N PRO A 292 26.04 10.63 -7.62
CA PRO A 292 26.50 10.40 -6.25
C PRO A 292 25.98 11.47 -5.30
N LEU A 293 25.83 11.12 -4.01
CA LEU A 293 25.46 12.07 -2.97
C LEU A 293 26.62 13.02 -2.59
N THR A 294 27.85 12.75 -3.05
CA THR A 294 29.07 13.50 -2.70
C THR A 294 28.99 15.00 -2.99
N ASP A 295 28.39 15.37 -4.11
CA ASP A 295 28.20 16.77 -4.53
C ASP A 295 26.75 17.23 -4.43
N GLU A 296 25.89 16.43 -3.78
CA GLU A 296 24.47 16.73 -3.63
C GLU A 296 24.23 17.61 -2.40
N ASN A 297 23.51 18.72 -2.59
CA ASN A 297 23.10 19.62 -1.51
C ASN A 297 21.61 19.45 -1.16
N THR A 298 20.87 18.65 -1.93
CA THR A 298 19.43 18.41 -1.81
C THR A 298 19.15 17.12 -1.03
N ILE A 299 18.01 17.06 -0.32
CA ILE A 299 17.44 15.76 0.10
C ILE A 299 16.56 15.24 -1.02
N ARG A 300 16.83 14.01 -1.49
CA ARG A 300 15.95 13.31 -2.44
C ARG A 300 14.97 12.47 -1.64
N LEU A 301 13.67 12.65 -1.85
CA LEU A 301 12.63 12.03 -1.02
C LEU A 301 11.50 11.46 -1.88
N ILE A 302 10.94 10.34 -1.43
CA ILE A 302 9.65 9.84 -1.90
C ILE A 302 8.68 9.73 -0.72
N ALA A 303 7.40 9.94 -1.00
CA ALA A 303 6.32 9.69 -0.06
C ALA A 303 5.19 8.94 -0.77
N CYS A 304 5.00 7.67 -0.43
CA CYS A 304 3.93 6.84 -0.97
C CYS A 304 2.86 6.66 0.12
N PHE A 305 1.75 7.37 -0.02
CA PHE A 305 0.68 7.47 0.97
C PHE A 305 -0.33 6.34 0.84
N ASP A 306 -1.08 6.08 1.89
CA ASP A 306 -2.25 5.20 1.85
C ASP A 306 -3.52 6.06 1.74
N HIS A 307 -4.68 5.46 1.51
CA HIS A 307 -5.97 6.13 1.55
C HIS A 307 -6.20 7.27 0.55
N GLU A 308 -5.51 7.29 -0.59
CA GLU A 308 -5.79 8.27 -1.65
C GLU A 308 -7.22 8.09 -2.19
N GLU A 309 -7.61 6.83 -2.42
CA GLU A 309 -8.87 6.43 -3.07
C GLU A 309 -10.12 6.79 -2.25
N ILE A 310 -9.92 7.20 -1.00
CA ILE A 310 -10.96 7.63 -0.06
C ILE A 310 -10.78 9.05 0.45
N GLY A 311 -9.92 9.85 -0.20
CA GLY A 311 -9.77 11.29 0.05
C GLY A 311 -8.60 11.69 0.96
N SER A 312 -7.69 10.78 1.30
CA SER A 312 -6.42 11.05 2.02
C SER A 312 -6.53 11.59 3.46
N THR A 313 -7.73 11.77 4.00
CA THR A 313 -7.96 12.30 5.37
C THR A 313 -7.82 11.20 6.43
N SER A 314 -6.59 10.76 6.70
CA SER A 314 -6.28 9.78 7.74
C SER A 314 -4.93 10.06 8.40
N ALA A 315 -4.48 9.25 9.37
CA ALA A 315 -3.16 9.44 9.99
C ALA A 315 -2.00 9.11 9.04
N GLN A 316 -2.25 8.34 7.97
CA GLN A 316 -1.27 7.88 6.99
C GLN A 316 -1.54 8.42 5.57
N GLY A 317 -2.66 9.09 5.34
CA GLY A 317 -2.97 9.70 4.05
C GLY A 317 -2.18 10.97 3.76
N ALA A 318 -2.30 11.46 2.52
CA ALA A 318 -1.57 12.64 2.06
C ALA A 318 -1.97 13.93 2.81
N ASP A 319 -3.20 14.03 3.30
CA ASP A 319 -3.68 15.17 4.12
C ASP A 319 -3.32 15.01 5.62
N SER A 320 -2.45 14.05 5.95
CA SER A 320 -1.96 13.85 7.31
C SER A 320 -0.77 14.76 7.64
N ASN A 321 -0.39 14.78 8.92
CA ASN A 321 0.83 15.47 9.34
C ASN A 321 2.13 14.74 8.96
N ILE A 322 2.10 13.55 8.34
CA ILE A 322 3.30 12.72 8.19
C ILE A 322 4.40 13.42 7.41
N LEU A 323 4.11 13.89 6.19
CA LEU A 323 5.10 14.53 5.33
C LEU A 323 5.56 15.86 5.94
N PRO A 324 4.66 16.79 6.35
CA PRO A 324 5.09 18.02 7.03
C PRO A 324 5.98 17.76 8.25
N SER A 325 5.67 16.76 9.08
CA SER A 325 6.46 16.43 10.27
C SER A 325 7.84 15.88 9.90
N VAL A 326 7.94 15.02 8.89
CA VAL A 326 9.21 14.52 8.38
C VAL A 326 10.05 15.68 7.83
N LEU A 327 9.48 16.51 6.97
CA LEU A 327 10.18 17.64 6.37
C LEU A 327 10.70 18.64 7.42
N ARG A 328 9.90 18.97 8.44
CA ARG A 328 10.35 19.83 9.56
C ARG A 328 11.56 19.23 10.29
N ARG A 329 11.52 17.93 10.59
CA ARG A 329 12.64 17.24 11.26
C ARG A 329 13.89 17.15 10.39
N LEU A 330 13.72 16.96 9.07
CA LEU A 330 14.82 16.94 8.12
C LEU A 330 15.46 18.31 7.91
N SER A 331 14.66 19.39 7.97
CA SER A 331 15.13 20.76 7.72
C SER A 331 16.10 21.29 8.77
N VAL A 332 16.17 20.64 9.94
CA VAL A 332 17.00 21.06 11.09
C VAL A 332 18.07 20.02 11.44
N LEU A 333 18.40 19.11 10.52
CA LEU A 333 19.47 18.14 10.77
C LEU A 333 20.84 18.82 10.95
N PRO A 334 21.76 18.22 11.71
CA PRO A 334 23.13 18.72 11.79
C PRO A 334 23.86 18.59 10.44
N SER A 335 24.70 19.57 10.12
CA SER A 335 25.57 19.50 8.93
C SER A 335 26.85 18.70 9.21
N SER A 336 27.51 18.18 8.17
CA SER A 336 28.67 17.26 8.29
C SER A 336 29.93 17.86 8.92
N GLN A 337 29.92 19.11 9.38
CA GLN A 337 31.07 19.80 9.98
C GLN A 337 31.18 19.62 11.51
N GLU A 338 30.33 18.81 12.15
CA GLU A 338 30.35 18.61 13.61
C GLU A 338 31.43 17.66 14.14
N THR A 339 32.19 16.95 13.28
CA THR A 339 33.17 15.93 13.73
C THR A 339 34.63 16.37 13.67
N GLU A 340 34.93 17.67 13.83
CA GLU A 340 36.30 18.12 14.11
C GLU A 340 36.44 18.45 15.61
N SER A 341 37.46 17.83 16.20
CA SER A 341 37.80 17.80 17.62
C SER A 341 37.88 19.18 18.29
N ASP A 342 37.48 19.23 19.56
CA ASP A 342 37.72 20.32 20.53
C ASP A 342 39.22 20.59 20.75
N SER A 343 39.90 21.18 19.77
CA SER A 343 41.25 21.71 19.89
C SER A 343 41.25 23.23 19.66
N SER A 344 40.74 23.93 20.67
CA SER A 344 41.29 25.15 21.26
C SER A 344 42.54 25.76 20.58
N TYR A 345 42.41 26.91 19.91
CA TYR A 345 43.10 28.18 20.25
C TYR A 345 43.02 29.32 19.20
N ASP A 346 42.32 29.20 18.09
CA ASP A 346 42.28 30.29 17.09
C ASP A 346 40.84 30.74 16.77
N ARG A 347 40.39 31.79 17.45
CA ARG A 347 39.13 32.49 17.14
C ARG A 347 39.44 33.69 16.26
N THR A 348 39.35 33.51 14.96
CA THR A 348 39.11 34.60 14.00
C THR A 348 37.62 34.66 13.67
N ASP A 349 37.11 35.86 13.37
CA ASP A 349 35.70 36.30 13.26
C ASP A 349 34.83 35.56 12.20
N HIS A 350 34.77 34.23 12.27
CA HIS A 350 33.79 33.43 11.56
C HIS A 350 32.67 33.03 12.54
N PRO A 351 31.39 33.17 12.15
CA PRO A 351 30.27 32.78 13.01
C PRO A 351 30.46 31.31 13.41
N THR A 352 30.57 31.07 14.71
CA THR A 352 30.59 29.72 15.25
C THR A 352 29.20 29.10 15.04
N HIS A 353 29.08 27.80 14.79
CA HIS A 353 27.79 27.12 14.51
C HIS A 353 26.69 27.29 15.60
N LYS A 354 27.00 27.90 16.75
CA LYS A 354 25.98 28.43 17.69
C LYS A 354 25.12 29.56 17.12
N ASP A 355 25.48 30.11 15.96
CA ASP A 355 24.84 31.26 15.32
C ASP A 355 23.99 30.88 14.08
N VAL A 356 23.85 29.59 13.73
CA VAL A 356 22.95 29.18 12.62
C VAL A 356 21.51 29.26 13.10
N ASP A 357 20.77 30.26 12.61
CA ASP A 357 19.34 30.40 12.89
C ASP A 357 18.53 29.30 12.19
N LEU A 358 18.16 28.27 12.95
CA LEU A 358 17.32 27.16 12.49
C LEU A 358 15.83 27.47 12.55
N SER A 359 15.42 28.61 13.11
CA SER A 359 14.01 28.92 13.39
C SER A 359 13.16 29.00 12.12
N THR A 360 13.78 29.29 10.96
CA THR A 360 13.13 29.41 9.66
C THR A 360 13.63 28.38 8.62
N ALA A 361 14.44 27.40 9.04
CA ALA A 361 15.08 26.45 8.12
C ALA A 361 14.05 25.62 7.33
N PHE A 362 12.91 25.30 7.95
CA PHE A 362 11.82 24.58 7.27
C PHE A 362 11.19 25.42 6.16
N GLU A 363 10.84 26.67 6.46
CA GLU A 363 10.24 27.62 5.52
C GLU A 363 11.19 27.92 4.35
N GLN A 364 12.50 28.08 4.64
CA GLN A 364 13.54 28.24 3.63
C GLN A 364 13.64 27.01 2.71
N SER A 365 13.69 25.81 3.31
CA SER A 365 13.76 24.55 2.56
C SER A 365 12.54 24.39 1.65
N LEU A 366 11.33 24.65 2.16
CA LEU A 366 10.10 24.58 1.38
C LEU A 366 10.08 25.55 0.21
N SER A 367 10.57 26.78 0.38
CA SER A 367 10.53 27.81 -0.67
C SER A 367 11.35 27.45 -1.92
N SER A 368 12.33 26.55 -1.77
CA SER A 368 13.22 26.09 -2.84
C SER A 368 12.98 24.62 -3.23
N SER A 369 12.03 23.94 -2.58
CA SER A 369 11.68 22.54 -2.83
C SER A 369 10.70 22.37 -3.99
N PHE A 370 10.61 21.14 -4.51
CA PHE A 370 9.64 20.79 -5.55
C PHE A 370 9.06 19.40 -5.30
N LEU A 371 7.75 19.25 -5.49
CA LEU A 371 7.02 17.98 -5.36
C LEU A 371 6.43 17.59 -6.72
N ILE A 372 6.84 16.42 -7.22
CA ILE A 372 6.15 15.74 -8.31
C ILE A 372 5.07 14.86 -7.69
N SER A 373 3.80 15.19 -7.89
CA SER A 373 2.69 14.27 -7.59
C SER A 373 2.56 13.29 -8.75
N ALA A 374 2.92 12.03 -8.52
CA ALA A 374 2.93 10.96 -9.49
C ALA A 374 1.73 10.04 -9.28
N ASP A 375 0.82 10.09 -10.23
CA ASP A 375 -0.35 9.24 -10.29
C ASP A 375 -0.72 8.97 -11.75
N MET A 376 -1.38 7.83 -12.01
CA MET A 376 -1.73 7.34 -13.33
C MET A 376 -2.53 8.39 -14.13
N ALA A 377 -2.53 8.21 -15.45
CA ALA A 377 -3.24 9.07 -16.38
C ALA A 377 -4.04 8.24 -17.39
N HIS A 378 -5.08 8.82 -17.95
CA HIS A 378 -5.96 8.15 -18.89
C HIS A 378 -5.37 8.19 -20.31
N SER A 379 -4.79 7.09 -20.76
CA SER A 379 -4.52 6.90 -22.20
C SER A 379 -5.82 6.93 -22.99
N VAL A 380 -5.77 7.37 -24.25
CA VAL A 380 -6.90 7.29 -25.17
C VAL A 380 -7.45 5.87 -25.24
N ASN A 381 -8.75 5.73 -24.95
CA ASN A 381 -9.52 4.53 -25.20
C ASN A 381 -10.14 4.64 -26.61
N PRO A 382 -9.71 3.80 -27.58
CA PRO A 382 -10.16 3.94 -28.96
C PRO A 382 -11.66 3.72 -29.15
N ASN A 383 -12.30 2.95 -28.25
CA ASN A 383 -13.75 2.70 -28.31
C ASN A 383 -14.59 3.85 -27.74
N TYR A 384 -13.95 4.80 -27.05
CA TYR A 384 -14.59 5.94 -26.39
C TYR A 384 -13.82 7.24 -26.63
N SER A 385 -13.23 7.38 -27.82
CA SER A 385 -12.35 8.51 -28.17
C SER A 385 -13.00 9.88 -27.98
N ALA A 386 -14.33 9.98 -28.08
CA ALA A 386 -15.11 11.19 -27.84
C ALA A 386 -15.11 11.66 -26.36
N LYS A 387 -14.63 10.86 -25.41
CA LYS A 387 -14.51 11.25 -24.00
C LYS A 387 -13.25 12.06 -23.69
N TYR A 388 -12.31 12.14 -24.64
CA TYR A 388 -11.04 12.84 -24.48
C TYR A 388 -11.12 14.23 -25.10
N GLU A 389 -10.48 15.20 -24.46
CA GLU A 389 -10.29 16.51 -25.06
C GLU A 389 -9.48 16.36 -26.36
N SER A 390 -9.84 17.12 -27.40
CA SER A 390 -9.34 16.96 -28.77
C SER A 390 -7.81 17.03 -28.89
N GLU A 391 -7.19 17.94 -28.14
CA GLU A 391 -5.77 18.28 -28.17
C GLU A 391 -4.97 17.61 -27.04
N HIS A 392 -5.64 17.05 -26.03
CA HIS A 392 -5.02 16.36 -24.89
C HIS A 392 -5.33 14.86 -24.92
N LYS A 393 -4.60 14.14 -25.78
CA LYS A 393 -4.79 12.70 -26.05
C LYS A 393 -3.55 11.87 -25.70
N PRO A 394 -3.31 11.55 -24.42
CA PRO A 394 -2.19 10.70 -24.03
C PRO A 394 -2.18 9.37 -24.77
N GLN A 395 -1.02 8.98 -25.28
CA GLN A 395 -0.83 7.74 -26.03
C GLN A 395 0.08 6.79 -25.25
N MET A 396 -0.26 5.50 -25.27
CA MET A 396 0.62 4.45 -24.73
C MET A 396 1.99 4.52 -25.40
N ASN A 397 3.04 4.26 -24.62
CA ASN A 397 4.44 4.23 -25.09
C ASN A 397 4.97 5.55 -25.70
N LYS A 398 4.35 6.70 -25.41
CA LYS A 398 4.81 8.03 -25.86
C LYS A 398 5.41 8.92 -24.77
N GLY A 399 5.62 8.38 -23.57
CA GLY A 399 6.28 9.06 -22.45
C GLY A 399 5.31 9.46 -21.34
N THR A 400 5.84 10.21 -20.38
CA THR A 400 5.11 10.67 -19.19
C THR A 400 4.06 11.73 -19.54
N VAL A 401 2.89 11.63 -18.92
CA VAL A 401 1.80 12.61 -19.06
C VAL A 401 1.94 13.69 -17.99
N ILE A 402 1.93 14.96 -18.40
CA ILE A 402 1.81 16.10 -17.47
C ILE A 402 0.32 16.47 -17.38
N LYS A 403 -0.26 16.29 -16.19
CA LYS A 403 -1.68 16.57 -15.92
C LYS A 403 -1.85 18.04 -15.54
N ILE A 404 -2.73 18.76 -16.24
CA ILE A 404 -3.09 20.15 -15.94
C ILE A 404 -4.62 20.22 -15.79
N ASN A 405 -5.08 20.85 -14.72
CA ASN A 405 -6.50 21.11 -14.44
C ASN A 405 -6.63 22.57 -13.98
N ALA A 406 -7.67 23.27 -14.44
CA ALA A 406 -7.84 24.72 -14.30
C ALA A 406 -8.92 25.09 -13.29
#